data_AF-A0A8J5CNH9-F1
#
_entry.id   AF-A0A8J5CNH9-F1
#
_cell.length_a   1.000
_cell.length_b   1.000
_cell.length_c   1.000
_cell.angle_alpha   90.00
_cell.angle_beta   90.00
_cell.angle_gamma   90.00
#
_symmetry.space_group_name_H-M   'P 1'
#
loop_
_entity.id
_entity.type
_entity.pdbx_description
1 polymer ?
#
loop_
_entity_poly.entity_id
_entity_poly.type
_entity_poly.pdbx_seq_one_letter_code
_entity_poly.pdbx_strand_id
1 'polypeptide(L)'
;MLKPASDSSSLSAESHTCAFCPKPSNYSCPKCRSLYCSLACYKGEKHVFCSEKFYQANVEQEHEFQNSNRMNPAKVADRKKVLEIVDRFGQEKDGWKYEVPGGVDTAKIRQELGSIPSEPEKEGEWTKEEEDELNELLDKVSEDDLWKMLSPEDQQRFLQFAKMSGCEG
;
A
#
# COMPACT_ATOMS: atom_id res chain seq x y z
N MET A 1 6.80 10.25 14.56
CA MET A 1 7.71 10.41 15.71
C MET A 1 8.96 11.15 15.23
N LEU A 2 9.12 12.44 15.52
CA LEU A 2 10.37 13.15 15.19
C LEU A 2 11.38 12.92 16.31
N LYS A 3 12.47 12.21 15.98
CA LYS A 3 13.58 11.92 16.88
C LYS A 3 14.53 13.13 16.91
N PRO A 4 14.98 13.61 18.08
CA PRO A 4 16.04 14.60 18.15
C PRO A 4 17.39 13.90 17.90
N ALA A 5 18.24 14.50 17.08
CA ALA A 5 19.62 14.07 16.89
C ALA A 5 20.52 14.74 17.93
N SER A 6 21.20 13.93 18.74
CA SER A 6 22.35 14.27 19.57
C SER A 6 23.59 13.64 18.93
N ASP A 7 24.56 14.42 18.45
CA ASP A 7 25.79 14.71 19.21
C ASP A 7 26.83 15.56 18.42
N SER A 8 27.24 16.65 19.07
CA SER A 8 28.55 17.32 19.19
C SER A 8 29.66 17.16 18.14
N SER A 9 30.08 18.29 17.54
CA SER A 9 31.49 18.63 17.27
C SER A 9 31.67 20.14 17.08
N SER A 10 32.55 20.73 17.89
CA SER A 10 32.78 22.16 18.07
C SER A 10 33.30 22.90 16.84
N LEU A 11 32.54 23.87 16.33
CA LEU A 11 33.01 25.02 15.54
C LEU A 11 32.14 26.24 15.90
N SER A 12 32.75 27.25 16.51
CA SER A 12 32.25 28.59 16.84
C SER A 12 30.86 28.72 17.49
N ALA A 13 30.81 29.41 18.64
CA ALA A 13 29.57 29.93 19.20
C ALA A 13 29.02 31.08 18.33
N GLU A 14 28.70 30.80 17.07
CA GLU A 14 27.75 31.60 16.31
C GLU A 14 26.41 31.39 17.00
N SER A 15 25.94 32.39 17.73
CA SER A 15 24.66 32.34 18.42
C SER A 15 23.58 31.97 17.41
N HIS A 16 23.19 30.70 17.40
CA HIS A 16 22.10 30.14 16.59
C HIS A 16 20.81 30.79 17.07
N THR A 17 20.54 32.00 16.58
CA THR A 17 19.38 32.82 16.92
C THR A 17 18.34 32.65 15.83
N CYS A 18 17.08 32.69 16.23
CA CYS A 18 15.97 32.66 15.31
C CYS A 18 16.04 33.89 14.39
N ALA A 19 15.93 33.68 13.08
CA ALA A 19 15.95 34.76 12.10
C ALA A 19 14.73 35.71 12.23
N PHE A 20 13.73 35.33 13.02
CA PHE A 20 12.43 36.01 13.10
C PHE A 20 12.15 36.65 14.46
N CYS A 21 12.89 36.27 15.52
CA CYS A 21 12.74 36.78 16.88
C CYS A 21 14.04 36.62 17.69
N PRO A 22 14.24 37.33 18.81
CA PRO A 22 15.50 37.33 19.56
C PRO A 22 15.72 36.09 20.45
N LYS A 23 15.10 34.95 20.11
CA LYS A 23 15.24 33.67 20.85
C LYS A 23 16.29 32.79 20.19
N PRO A 24 16.92 31.85 20.92
CA PRO A 24 17.74 30.82 20.30
C PRO A 24 16.88 29.97 19.36
N SER A 25 17.46 29.59 18.21
CA SER A 25 16.84 28.70 17.24
C SER A 25 17.00 27.24 17.67
N ASN A 26 15.98 26.44 17.40
CA ASN A 26 15.98 24.99 17.67
C ASN A 26 15.95 24.18 16.36
N TYR A 27 15.61 24.82 15.24
CA TYR A 27 15.33 24.16 13.97
C TYR A 27 15.84 24.99 12.79
N SER A 28 16.05 24.34 11.64
CA SER A 28 16.39 24.97 10.37
C SER A 28 15.36 24.60 9.30
N CYS A 29 15.01 25.54 8.43
CA CYS A 29 14.09 25.31 7.33
C CYS A 29 14.77 24.50 6.21
N PRO A 30 14.20 23.38 5.72
CA PRO A 30 14.83 22.56 4.67
C PRO A 30 14.88 23.26 3.30
N LYS A 31 14.06 24.29 3.06
CA LYS A 31 14.01 25.01 1.77
C LYS A 31 15.01 26.15 1.70
N CYS A 32 15.06 27.00 2.73
CA CYS A 32 15.87 28.21 2.73
C CYS A 32 16.99 28.21 3.78
N ARG A 33 17.10 27.17 4.61
CA ARG A 33 18.07 27.01 5.72
C ARG A 33 17.96 28.04 6.85
N SER A 34 16.95 28.91 6.83
CA SER A 34 16.71 29.88 7.90
C SER A 34 16.45 29.20 9.23
N LEU A 35 17.09 29.70 10.28
CA LEU A 35 16.99 29.19 11.65
C LEU A 35 15.73 29.75 12.34
N TYR A 36 14.97 28.89 13.02
CA TYR A 36 13.75 29.27 13.75
C TYR A 36 13.62 28.58 15.11
N CYS A 37 12.95 29.23 16.05
CA CYS A 37 12.80 28.72 17.43
C CYS A 37 11.58 27.80 17.62
N SER A 38 10.49 28.04 16.87
CA SER A 38 9.21 27.35 17.05
C SER A 38 8.31 27.47 15.80
N LEU A 39 7.22 26.71 15.78
CA LEU A 39 6.24 26.75 14.69
C LEU A 39 5.63 28.15 14.46
N ALA A 40 5.50 28.97 15.51
CA ALA A 40 5.00 30.34 15.36
C ALA A 40 5.91 31.18 14.45
N CYS A 41 7.24 31.02 14.57
CA CYS A 41 8.19 31.69 13.68
C CYS A 41 8.26 31.03 12.30
N TYR A 42 8.04 29.71 12.22
CA TYR A 42 8.00 29.00 10.93
C TYR A 42 6.79 29.39 10.07
N LYS A 43 5.62 29.57 10.69
CA LYS A 43 4.36 29.95 10.02
C LYS A 43 4.09 31.46 10.00
N GLY A 44 4.97 32.25 10.61
CA GLY A 44 4.80 33.70 10.69
C GLY A 44 4.97 34.37 9.32
N GLU A 45 4.46 35.58 9.18
CA GLU A 45 4.50 36.35 7.93
C GLU A 45 5.92 36.48 7.35
N LYS A 46 6.93 36.57 8.22
CA LYS A 46 8.35 36.66 7.83
C LYS A 46 8.89 35.39 7.14
N HIS A 47 8.23 34.25 7.27
CA HIS A 47 8.61 32.96 6.66
C HIS A 47 7.44 32.32 5.88
N VAL A 48 6.41 33.10 5.57
CA VAL A 48 5.17 32.60 4.95
C VAL A 48 5.46 31.91 3.62
N PHE A 49 6.33 32.48 2.78
CA PHE A 49 6.66 31.96 1.46
C PHE A 49 7.15 30.50 1.46
N CYS A 50 7.96 30.11 2.45
CA CYS A 50 8.45 28.73 2.55
C CYS A 50 7.40 27.81 3.19
N SER A 51 6.66 28.32 4.18
CA SER A 51 5.62 27.55 4.86
C SER A 51 4.41 27.26 3.96
N GLU A 52 3.96 28.24 3.18
CA GLU A 52 2.83 28.13 2.24
C GLU A 52 3.17 27.18 1.10
N LYS A 53 4.34 27.34 0.46
CA LYS A 53 4.81 26.38 -0.54
C LYS A 53 4.99 24.97 0.01
N PHE A 54 5.25 24.82 1.31
CA PHE A 54 5.28 23.51 1.93
C PHE A 54 3.87 22.96 2.06
N TYR A 55 2.93 23.73 2.62
CA TYR A 55 1.53 23.32 2.74
C TYR A 55 0.89 23.00 1.39
N GLN A 56 1.06 23.86 0.39
CA GLN A 56 0.56 23.64 -0.96
C GLN A 56 1.06 22.32 -1.54
N ALA A 57 2.37 22.06 -1.50
CA ALA A 57 2.93 20.81 -2.00
C ALA A 57 2.38 19.57 -1.26
N ASN A 58 2.12 19.66 0.05
CA ASN A 58 1.52 18.56 0.80
C ASN A 58 0.05 18.34 0.39
N VAL A 59 -0.71 19.40 0.15
CA VAL A 59 -2.11 19.31 -0.30
C VAL A 59 -2.18 18.78 -1.74
N GLU A 60 -1.31 19.24 -2.63
CA GLU A 60 -1.20 18.75 -4.00
C GLU A 60 -0.79 17.28 -4.03
N GLN A 61 0.21 16.88 -3.26
CA GLN A 61 0.62 15.48 -3.15
C GLN A 61 -0.50 14.58 -2.59
N GLU A 62 -1.24 15.04 -1.59
CA GLU A 62 -2.42 14.32 -1.07
C GLU A 62 -3.51 14.21 -2.14
N HIS A 63 -3.76 15.29 -2.89
CA HIS A 63 -4.74 15.29 -3.97
C HIS A 63 -4.33 14.37 -5.12
N GLU A 64 -3.05 14.36 -5.50
CA GLU A 64 -2.48 13.43 -6.48
C GLU A 64 -2.54 11.98 -5.98
N PHE A 65 -2.25 11.74 -4.70
CA PHE A 65 -2.39 10.41 -4.10
C PHE A 65 -3.84 9.94 -4.14
N GLN A 66 -4.80 10.78 -3.76
CA GLN A 66 -6.23 10.45 -3.83
C GLN A 66 -6.73 10.29 -5.27
N ASN A 67 -6.30 11.16 -6.19
CA ASN A 67 -6.74 11.13 -7.58
C ASN A 67 -6.11 9.95 -8.34
N SER A 68 -4.84 9.64 -8.11
CA SER A 68 -4.20 8.43 -8.65
C SER A 68 -4.81 7.14 -8.07
N ASN A 69 -5.25 7.16 -6.81
CA ASN A 69 -6.05 6.06 -6.24
C ASN A 69 -7.45 5.94 -6.85
N ARG A 70 -8.05 7.04 -7.31
CA ARG A 70 -9.37 7.04 -7.98
C ARG A 70 -9.28 6.64 -9.45
N MET A 71 -8.16 6.96 -10.13
CA MET A 71 -8.03 6.83 -11.60
C MET A 71 -7.29 5.58 -12.07
N ASN A 72 -6.66 4.80 -11.17
CA ASN A 72 -5.96 3.57 -11.55
C ASN A 72 -6.85 2.34 -11.27
N PRO A 73 -7.43 1.70 -12.32
CA PRO A 73 -8.34 0.56 -12.14
C PRO A 73 -7.69 -0.62 -11.41
N ALA A 74 -6.38 -0.84 -11.57
CA ALA A 74 -5.65 -1.90 -10.86
C ALA A 74 -5.57 -1.63 -9.35
N LYS A 75 -5.41 -0.37 -8.93
CA LYS A 75 -5.37 -0.01 -7.50
C LYS A 75 -6.75 0.13 -6.88
N VAL A 76 -7.77 0.39 -7.70
CA VAL A 76 -9.18 0.32 -7.28
C VAL A 76 -9.59 -1.13 -7.01
N ALA A 77 -9.14 -2.08 -7.85
CA ALA A 77 -9.27 -3.51 -7.58
C ALA A 77 -8.54 -3.91 -6.28
N ASP A 78 -7.31 -3.44 -6.06
CA ASP A 78 -6.59 -3.67 -4.80
C ASP A 78 -7.37 -3.13 -3.59
N ARG A 79 -7.96 -1.92 -3.69
CA ARG A 79 -8.77 -1.33 -2.61
C ARG A 79 -10.05 -2.12 -2.34
N LYS A 80 -10.72 -2.61 -3.39
CA LYS A 80 -11.88 -3.52 -3.27
C LYS A 80 -11.47 -4.81 -2.57
N LYS A 81 -10.35 -5.41 -2.97
CA LYS A 81 -9.79 -6.64 -2.38
C LYS A 81 -9.46 -6.46 -0.90
N VAL A 82 -8.87 -5.33 -0.52
CA VAL A 82 -8.60 -4.99 0.89
C VAL A 82 -9.90 -4.84 1.68
N LEU A 83 -10.92 -4.15 1.15
CA LEU A 83 -12.22 -4.01 1.81
C LEU A 83 -12.96 -5.35 1.94
N GLU A 84 -12.85 -6.23 0.95
CA GLU A 84 -13.42 -7.58 0.97
C GLU A 84 -12.72 -8.47 2.01
N ILE A 85 -11.40 -8.39 2.14
CA ILE A 85 -10.65 -9.01 3.24
C ILE A 85 -11.16 -8.47 4.58
N VAL A 86 -11.30 -7.16 4.75
CA VAL A 86 -11.82 -6.57 5.99
C VAL A 86 -13.25 -7.03 6.30
N ASP A 87 -14.12 -7.21 5.30
CA ASP A 87 -15.50 -7.69 5.53
C ASP A 87 -15.52 -9.18 5.87
N ARG A 88 -14.73 -10.00 5.17
CA ARG A 88 -14.59 -11.45 5.38
C ARG A 88 -14.00 -11.78 6.75
N PHE A 89 -12.97 -11.05 7.18
CA PHE A 89 -12.30 -11.29 8.47
C PHE A 89 -12.87 -10.44 9.62
N GLY A 90 -13.55 -9.34 9.33
CA GLY A 90 -14.18 -8.49 10.34
C GLY A 90 -15.45 -9.09 10.95
N GLN A 91 -15.98 -10.17 10.38
CA GLN A 91 -17.23 -10.80 10.82
C GLN A 91 -17.04 -12.03 11.72
N GLU A 92 -15.86 -12.65 11.79
CA GLU A 92 -15.66 -13.84 12.63
C GLU A 92 -14.37 -13.84 13.48
N LYS A 93 -14.62 -13.87 14.80
CA LYS A 93 -13.98 -14.68 15.85
C LYS A 93 -12.91 -14.12 16.78
N ASP A 94 -12.23 -13.02 16.49
CA ASP A 94 -11.32 -12.41 17.46
C ASP A 94 -11.82 -11.00 17.78
N GLY A 95 -12.10 -10.69 19.06
CA GLY A 95 -12.78 -9.47 19.54
C GLY A 95 -12.14 -8.12 19.23
N TRP A 96 -11.33 -8.03 18.17
CA TRP A 96 -10.83 -6.82 17.54
C TRP A 96 -11.80 -6.33 16.46
N LYS A 97 -12.58 -5.30 16.80
CA LYS A 97 -13.38 -4.54 15.85
C LYS A 97 -12.57 -3.35 15.33
N TYR A 98 -12.27 -3.32 14.04
CA TYR A 98 -11.68 -2.14 13.41
C TYR A 98 -12.71 -1.00 13.38
N GLU A 99 -12.44 0.08 14.10
CA GLU A 99 -13.24 1.29 14.05
C GLU A 99 -12.72 2.21 12.96
N VAL A 100 -13.57 2.48 11.96
CA VAL A 100 -13.25 3.41 10.89
C VAL A 100 -13.12 4.82 11.48
N PRO A 101 -11.99 5.54 11.26
CA PRO A 101 -11.82 6.91 11.72
C PRO A 101 -12.95 7.84 11.25
N GLY A 102 -13.45 8.68 12.15
CA GLY A 102 -14.54 9.62 11.86
C GLY A 102 -14.22 10.53 10.67
N GLY A 103 -15.13 10.59 9.70
CA GLY A 103 -14.98 11.37 8.46
C GLY A 103 -14.82 10.52 7.20
N VAL A 104 -14.61 9.20 7.33
CA VAL A 104 -14.58 8.28 6.19
C VAL A 104 -15.98 7.70 5.98
N ASP A 105 -16.69 8.19 4.96
CA ASP A 105 -17.98 7.65 4.56
C ASP A 105 -17.79 6.37 3.73
N THR A 106 -17.84 5.23 4.41
CA THR A 106 -17.71 3.90 3.81
C THR A 106 -18.85 3.60 2.83
N ALA A 107 -20.03 4.19 3.02
CA ALA A 107 -21.17 4.04 2.12
C ALA A 107 -20.91 4.78 0.80
N LYS A 108 -20.39 6.00 0.84
CA LYS A 108 -19.98 6.76 -0.34
C LYS A 108 -18.86 6.05 -1.13
N ILE A 109 -17.87 5.49 -0.43
CA ILE A 109 -16.79 4.71 -1.05
C ILE A 109 -17.36 3.46 -1.74
N ARG A 110 -18.29 2.73 -1.10
CA ARG A 110 -18.94 1.56 -1.69
C ARG A 110 -19.75 1.93 -2.94
N GLN A 111 -20.44 3.06 -2.93
CA GLN A 111 -21.21 3.58 -4.07
C GLN A 111 -20.30 4.00 -5.25
N GLU A 112 -19.21 4.72 -4.98
CA GLU A 112 -18.21 5.08 -6.00
C GLU A 112 -17.56 3.82 -6.62
N LEU A 113 -17.29 2.79 -5.81
CA LEU A 113 -16.69 1.51 -6.26
C LEU A 113 -17.68 0.60 -7.00
N GLY A 114 -18.98 0.68 -6.69
CA GLY A 114 -20.05 -0.07 -7.37
C GLY A 114 -20.41 0.46 -8.75
N SER A 115 -19.86 1.62 -9.15
CA SER A 115 -20.09 2.24 -10.48
C SER A 115 -19.03 1.84 -11.51
N ILE A 116 -17.96 1.18 -11.07
CA ILE A 116 -17.07 0.43 -11.96
C ILE A 116 -17.75 -0.93 -12.14
N PRO A 117 -17.99 -1.41 -13.38
CA PRO A 117 -18.34 -2.80 -13.59
C PRO A 117 -17.21 -3.62 -12.96
N SER A 118 -17.41 -4.07 -11.72
CA SER A 118 -16.81 -5.29 -11.27
C SER A 118 -17.47 -6.34 -12.13
N GLU A 119 -16.82 -6.67 -13.24
CA GLU A 119 -16.94 -8.02 -13.78
C GLU A 119 -16.88 -8.93 -12.55
N PRO A 120 -17.89 -9.76 -12.29
CA PRO A 120 -17.72 -10.80 -11.31
C PRO A 120 -16.57 -11.64 -11.83
N GLU A 121 -15.38 -11.48 -11.24
CA GLU A 121 -14.37 -12.52 -11.24
C GLU A 121 -15.08 -13.69 -10.53
N LYS A 122 -15.79 -14.49 -11.33
CA LYS A 122 -16.41 -15.72 -10.90
C LYS A 122 -15.27 -16.63 -10.47
N GLU A 123 -14.97 -16.62 -9.19
CA GLU A 123 -14.40 -17.79 -8.53
C GLU A 123 -15.46 -18.90 -8.62
N GLY A 124 -15.55 -19.57 -9.76
CA GLY A 124 -16.54 -20.62 -10.00
C GLY A 124 -16.94 -20.73 -11.46
N GLU A 125 -16.41 -21.77 -12.09
CA GLU A 125 -16.71 -22.26 -13.45
C GLU A 125 -15.91 -21.58 -14.55
N TRP A 126 -14.86 -22.28 -14.99
CA TRP A 126 -14.17 -21.98 -16.24
C TRP A 126 -15.21 -22.02 -17.36
N THR A 127 -15.17 -21.04 -18.27
CA THR A 127 -15.98 -21.15 -19.48
C THR A 127 -15.50 -22.35 -20.29
N LYS A 128 -16.40 -22.94 -21.08
CA LYS A 128 -16.06 -24.09 -21.89
C LYS A 128 -14.93 -23.76 -22.87
N GLU A 129 -14.94 -22.52 -23.37
CA GLU A 129 -13.90 -22.00 -24.25
C GLU A 129 -12.54 -21.93 -23.55
N GLU A 130 -12.48 -21.48 -22.30
CA GLU A 130 -11.24 -21.46 -21.50
C GLU A 130 -10.74 -22.87 -21.15
N GLU A 131 -11.64 -23.82 -20.89
CA GLU A 131 -11.29 -25.23 -20.66
C GLU A 131 -10.73 -25.87 -21.93
N ASP A 132 -11.35 -25.62 -23.08
CA ASP A 132 -10.88 -26.11 -24.38
C ASP A 132 -9.51 -25.52 -24.74
N GLU A 133 -9.27 -24.22 -24.49
CA GLU A 133 -7.96 -23.58 -24.68
C GLU A 133 -6.88 -24.17 -23.77
N LEU A 134 -7.21 -24.43 -22.50
CA LEU A 134 -6.27 -25.07 -21.56
C LEU A 134 -5.94 -26.51 -21.99
N ASN A 135 -6.93 -27.27 -22.46
CA ASN A 135 -6.71 -28.63 -22.95
C ASN A 135 -5.81 -28.64 -24.20
N GLU A 136 -6.00 -27.69 -25.13
CA GLU A 136 -5.12 -27.57 -26.30
C GLU A 136 -3.66 -27.22 -25.90
N LEU A 137 -3.48 -26.45 -24.83
CA LEU A 137 -2.16 -26.15 -24.29
C LEU A 137 -1.54 -27.36 -23.57
N LEU A 138 -2.33 -28.11 -22.79
CA LEU A 138 -1.89 -29.32 -22.11
C LEU A 138 -1.42 -30.39 -23.11
N ASP A 139 -2.14 -30.57 -24.22
CA ASP A 139 -1.78 -31.53 -25.29
C ASP A 139 -0.46 -31.17 -26.01
N LYS A 140 -0.06 -29.89 -25.98
CA LYS A 140 1.20 -29.42 -26.57
C LYS A 140 2.40 -29.56 -25.65
N VAL A 141 2.20 -29.74 -24.35
CA VAL A 141 3.28 -29.87 -23.36
C VAL A 141 3.62 -31.34 -23.15
N SER A 142 4.91 -31.65 -23.09
CA SER A 142 5.36 -33.03 -22.85
C SER A 142 5.11 -33.46 -21.39
N GLU A 143 4.86 -34.75 -21.19
CA GLU A 143 4.65 -35.34 -19.85
C GLU A 143 5.84 -35.10 -18.91
N ASP A 144 7.07 -35.12 -19.45
CA ASP A 144 8.30 -34.83 -18.70
C ASP A 144 8.40 -33.38 -18.25
N ASP A 145 7.87 -32.45 -19.03
CA ASP A 145 7.90 -31.03 -18.67
C ASP A 145 6.80 -30.70 -17.67
N LEU A 146 5.61 -31.31 -17.79
CA LEU A 146 4.58 -31.24 -16.75
C LEU A 146 5.09 -31.81 -15.42
N TRP A 147 5.83 -32.91 -15.45
CA TRP A 147 6.43 -33.51 -14.26
C TRP A 147 7.41 -32.55 -13.56
N LYS A 148 8.26 -31.85 -14.32
CA LYS A 148 9.24 -30.88 -13.77
C LYS A 148 8.59 -29.61 -13.22
N MET A 149 7.38 -29.26 -13.67
CA MET A 149 6.64 -28.10 -13.15
C MET A 149 5.99 -28.36 -11.78
N LEU A 150 5.79 -29.63 -11.41
CA LEU A 150 5.27 -30.00 -10.09
C LEU A 150 6.29 -29.72 -8.97
N SER A 151 5.78 -29.42 -7.77
CA SER A 151 6.61 -29.30 -6.58
C SER A 151 7.27 -30.65 -6.22
N PRO A 152 8.45 -30.65 -5.57
CA PRO A 152 9.07 -31.88 -5.10
C PRO A 152 8.15 -32.70 -4.18
N GLU A 153 7.32 -32.03 -3.39
CA GLU A 153 6.33 -32.65 -2.51
C GLU A 153 5.23 -33.37 -3.29
N ASP A 154 4.75 -32.76 -4.38
CA ASP A 154 3.68 -33.33 -5.22
C ASP A 154 4.20 -34.47 -6.10
N GLN A 155 5.42 -34.35 -6.63
CA GLN A 155 6.09 -35.45 -7.33
C GLN A 155 6.24 -36.67 -6.42
N GLN A 156 6.62 -36.47 -5.15
CA GLN A 156 6.72 -37.54 -4.17
C GLN A 156 5.37 -38.17 -3.87
N ARG A 157 4.31 -37.38 -3.70
CA ARG A 157 2.95 -37.89 -3.50
C ARG A 157 2.48 -38.73 -4.68
N PHE A 158 2.73 -38.28 -5.90
CA PHE A 158 2.39 -39.04 -7.10
C PHE A 158 3.16 -40.36 -7.17
N LEU A 159 4.47 -40.36 -6.89
CA LEU A 159 5.26 -41.59 -6.83
C LEU A 159 4.82 -42.54 -5.71
N GLN A 160 4.42 -42.02 -4.56
CA GLN A 160 3.86 -42.83 -3.47
C GLN A 160 2.54 -43.47 -3.91
N PHE A 161 1.68 -42.71 -4.56
CA PHE A 161 0.42 -43.22 -5.10
C PHE A 161 0.67 -44.30 -6.15
N ALA A 162 1.55 -44.05 -7.13
CA ALA A 162 1.91 -45.02 -8.16
C ALA A 162 2.51 -46.32 -7.59
N LYS A 163 3.31 -46.23 -6.52
CA LYS A 163 3.85 -47.40 -5.81
C LYS A 163 2.79 -48.19 -5.07
N MET A 164 1.78 -47.54 -4.51
CA MET A 164 0.65 -48.23 -3.85
C MET A 164 -0.26 -48.91 -4.88
N SER A 165 -0.50 -48.28 -6.03
CA SER A 165 -1.31 -48.83 -7.11
C SER A 165 -0.62 -49.94 -7.92
N GLY A 166 0.70 -50.07 -7.82
CA GLY A 166 1.50 -51.11 -8.48
C GLY A 166 1.70 -52.40 -7.68
N CYS A 167 1.09 -52.53 -6.50
CA CYS A 167 1.18 -53.73 -5.64
C CYS A 167 -0.03 -54.68 -5.74
N GLU A 168 -1.01 -54.40 -6.61
CA GLU A 168 -2.05 -55.36 -6.99
C GLU A 168 -1.78 -55.87 -8.41
N GLY A 169 -0.89 -56.86 -8.51
CA GLY A 169 -0.53 -57.58 -9.74
C GLY A 169 0.36 -58.77 -9.43
#